data_AF-A0A7W7FI67-F1
#
_entry.id   AF-A0A7W7FI67-F1
#
_cell.length_a   1.000
_cell.length_b   1.000
_cell.length_c   1.000
_cell.angle_alpha   90.00
_cell.angle_beta   90.00
_cell.angle_gamma   90.00
#
_symmetry.space_group_name_H-M   'P 1'
#
loop_
_entity.id
_entity.type
_entity.pdbx_description
1 polymer ?
#
loop_
_entity_poly.entity_id
_entity_poly.type
_entity_poly.pdbx_seq_one_letter_code
_entity_poly.pdbx_strand_id
1 'polypeptide(L)'
;MTTSSSPARRPASWIPAAIAGFFGLFYAYAVWVAVGFLIAQAGAVEGLNGAGWAVLLFSVLFPIIVFVAGVLLGRRRALVQLAIILLVGLGLVAVFWLNILTYAITNGNSLVGS
;
A
#
# COMPACT_ATOMS: atom_id res chain seq x y z
N MET A 1 -17.91 25.51 -47.23
CA MET A 1 -16.87 24.67 -46.61
C MET A 1 -17.19 24.59 -45.12
N THR A 2 -17.77 23.48 -44.65
CA THR A 2 -18.20 23.30 -43.25
C THR A 2 -17.23 22.37 -42.55
N THR A 3 -16.45 22.87 -41.61
CA THR A 3 -15.53 22.08 -40.79
C THR A 3 -16.32 21.40 -39.66
N SER A 4 -16.54 20.10 -39.78
CA SER A 4 -17.09 19.26 -38.71
C SER A 4 -16.03 19.07 -37.62
N SER A 5 -16.19 19.75 -36.49
CA SER A 5 -15.38 19.48 -35.30
C SER A 5 -15.77 18.11 -34.73
N SER A 6 -14.95 17.08 -34.97
CA SER A 6 -15.10 15.78 -34.31
C SER A 6 -15.12 15.98 -32.79
N PRO A 7 -16.13 15.48 -32.05
CA PRO A 7 -16.14 15.58 -30.60
C PRO A 7 -14.92 14.83 -30.06
N ALA A 8 -13.97 15.55 -29.45
CA ALA A 8 -12.87 14.92 -28.75
C ALA A 8 -13.46 14.02 -27.65
N ARG A 9 -13.36 12.69 -27.81
CA ARG A 9 -13.78 11.73 -26.78
C ARG A 9 -12.97 12.01 -25.53
N ARG A 10 -13.57 12.72 -24.57
CA ARG A 10 -13.00 12.84 -23.22
C ARG A 10 -12.93 11.42 -22.67
N PRO A 11 -11.76 10.94 -22.22
CA PRO A 11 -11.68 9.63 -21.59
C PRO A 11 -12.66 9.60 -20.42
N ALA A 12 -13.44 8.52 -20.30
CA ALA A 12 -14.44 8.39 -19.24
C ALA A 12 -13.76 8.57 -17.88
N SER A 13 -14.18 9.59 -17.14
CA SER A 13 -13.54 10.06 -15.90
C SER A 13 -13.50 9.02 -14.77
N TRP A 14 -14.25 7.93 -14.93
CA TRP A 14 -14.38 6.85 -13.94
C TRP A 14 -13.30 5.77 -14.08
N ILE A 15 -12.64 5.66 -15.25
CA ILE A 15 -11.63 4.62 -15.49
C ILE A 15 -10.42 4.74 -14.54
N PRO A 16 -9.82 5.93 -14.32
CA PRO A 16 -8.71 6.07 -13.36
C PRO A 16 -9.13 5.67 -11.94
N ALA A 17 -10.36 6.02 -11.53
CA ALA A 17 -10.90 5.66 -10.23
C ALA A 17 -11.10 4.15 -10.08
N ALA A 18 -11.58 3.47 -11.13
CA ALA A 18 -11.71 2.02 -11.15
C ALA A 18 -10.34 1.31 -11.03
N ILE A 19 -9.32 1.79 -11.75
CA ILE A 19 -7.95 1.25 -11.66
C ILE A 19 -7.39 1.47 -10.26
N ALA A 20 -7.53 2.68 -9.72
CA ALA A 20 -7.07 2.99 -8.36
C ALA A 20 -7.81 2.16 -7.31
N GLY A 21 -9.11 1.91 -7.48
CA GLY A 21 -9.89 1.04 -6.62
C GLY A 21 -9.44 -0.42 -6.69
N PHE A 22 -9.23 -0.95 -7.90
CA PHE A 22 -8.75 -2.31 -8.12
C PHE A 22 -7.38 -2.54 -7.47
N PHE A 23 -6.39 -1.68 -7.76
CA PHE A 23 -5.08 -1.76 -7.11
C PHE A 23 -5.16 -1.48 -5.61
N GLY A 24 -5.97 -0.50 -5.21
CA GLY A 24 -6.20 -0.13 -3.81
C GLY A 24 -6.69 -1.29 -2.97
N LEU A 25 -7.43 -2.24 -3.55
CA LEU A 25 -7.86 -3.46 -2.87
C LEU A 25 -6.66 -4.32 -2.40
N PHE A 26 -5.60 -4.41 -3.19
CA PHE A 26 -4.38 -5.12 -2.79
C PHE A 26 -3.62 -4.39 -1.68
N TYR A 27 -3.57 -3.06 -1.72
CA TYR A 27 -3.00 -2.27 -0.63
C TYR A 27 -3.83 -2.40 0.65
N ALA A 28 -5.16 -2.38 0.55
CA ALA A 28 -6.06 -2.59 1.68
C ALA A 28 -5.89 -3.98 2.29
N TYR A 29 -5.70 -5.01 1.46
CA TYR A 29 -5.35 -6.34 1.93
C TYR A 29 -4.03 -6.34 2.71
N ALA A 30 -2.98 -5.67 2.21
CA ALA A 30 -1.72 -5.55 2.93
C ALA A 30 -1.89 -4.85 4.30
N VAL A 31 -2.71 -3.80 4.37
CA VAL A 31 -3.05 -3.13 5.64
C VAL A 31 -3.78 -4.09 6.58
N TRP A 32 -4.77 -4.83 6.07
CA TRP A 32 -5.51 -5.81 6.87
C TRP A 32 -4.60 -6.87 7.49
N VAL A 33 -3.69 -7.44 6.70
CA VAL A 33 -2.68 -8.40 7.19
C VAL A 33 -1.77 -7.74 8.23
N ALA A 34 -1.38 -6.47 8.05
CA ALA A 34 -0.50 -5.73 8.97
C ALA A 34 -1.17 -5.52 10.32
N VAL A 35 -2.45 -5.14 10.29
CA VAL A 35 -3.26 -4.96 11.49
C VAL A 35 -3.43 -6.30 12.22
N GLY A 36 -3.71 -7.38 11.50
CA GLY A 36 -3.78 -8.72 12.10
C GLY A 36 -2.49 -9.12 12.80
N PHE A 37 -1.34 -8.85 12.16
CA PHE A 37 -0.03 -9.10 12.75
C PHE A 37 0.27 -8.21 13.96
N LEU A 38 -0.07 -6.91 13.89
CA LEU A 38 0.05 -5.98 15.01
C LEU A 38 -0.75 -6.46 16.22
N ILE A 39 -2.02 -6.86 16.02
CA ILE A 39 -2.90 -7.36 17.09
C ILE A 39 -2.32 -8.64 17.70
N ALA A 40 -1.85 -9.57 16.88
CA ALA A 40 -1.27 -10.83 17.34
C ALA A 40 -0.03 -10.60 18.22
N GLN A 41 0.87 -9.69 17.80
CA GLN A 41 2.07 -9.36 18.58
C GLN A 41 1.76 -8.52 19.84
N ALA A 42 0.79 -7.61 19.76
CA ALA A 42 0.37 -6.81 20.91
C ALA A 42 -0.31 -7.65 22.01
N GLY A 43 -0.97 -8.74 21.63
CA GLY A 43 -1.61 -9.69 22.54
C GLY A 43 -0.70 -10.82 23.04
N ALA A 44 0.57 -10.86 22.63
CA ALA A 44 1.52 -11.86 23.10
C ALA A 44 1.88 -11.64 24.58
N VAL A 45 2.25 -12.72 25.28
CA VAL A 45 2.46 -12.77 26.75
C VAL A 45 3.42 -11.68 27.26
N GLU A 46 4.45 -11.38 26.47
CA GLU A 46 5.51 -10.44 26.86
C GLU A 46 5.23 -9.00 26.37
N GLY A 47 4.20 -8.80 25.54
CA GLY A 47 3.84 -7.51 24.97
C GLY A 47 4.90 -6.89 24.05
N LEU A 48 4.55 -5.75 23.46
CA LEU A 48 5.44 -4.99 22.57
C LEU A 48 6.22 -3.93 23.34
N ASN A 49 7.55 -3.91 23.14
CA ASN A 49 8.38 -2.80 23.59
C ASN A 49 8.17 -1.54 22.71
N GLY A 50 8.69 -0.38 23.13
CA GLY A 50 8.49 0.89 22.40
C GLY A 50 8.97 0.86 20.94
N ALA A 51 10.05 0.12 20.64
CA ALA A 51 10.53 -0.05 19.27
C ALA A 51 9.61 -0.97 18.45
N GLY A 52 9.09 -2.04 19.06
CA GLY A 52 8.12 -2.96 18.43
C GLY A 52 6.83 -2.24 18.04
N TRP A 53 6.31 -1.36 18.91
CA TRP A 53 5.18 -0.50 18.56
C TRP A 53 5.46 0.38 17.35
N ALA A 54 6.61 1.06 17.33
CA ALA A 54 6.98 1.94 16.22
C ALA A 54 7.08 1.17 14.90
N VAL A 55 7.76 0.01 14.90
CA VAL A 55 7.94 -0.83 13.71
C VAL A 55 6.61 -1.37 13.19
N LEU A 56 5.75 -1.87 14.07
CA LEU A 56 4.49 -2.48 13.66
C LEU A 56 3.45 -1.44 13.22
N LEU A 57 3.36 -0.29 13.89
CA LEU A 57 2.53 0.82 13.43
C LEU A 57 3.01 1.35 12.07
N PHE A 58 4.32 1.47 11.89
CA PHE A 58 4.89 1.84 10.60
C PHE A 58 4.55 0.81 9.52
N SER A 59 4.56 -0.48 9.86
CA SER A 59 4.18 -1.56 8.94
C SER A 59 2.74 -1.44 8.45
N VAL A 60 1.81 -1.00 9.30
CA VAL A 60 0.41 -0.71 8.93
C VAL A 60 0.30 0.55 8.08
N LEU A 61 1.04 1.61 8.42
CA LEU A 61 0.99 2.89 7.72
C LEU A 61 1.66 2.86 6.34
N PHE A 62 2.69 2.04 6.18
CA PHE A 62 3.52 2.02 4.98
C PHE A 62 2.71 1.74 3.69
N PRO A 63 1.86 0.70 3.59
CA PRO A 63 1.02 0.49 2.42
C PRO A 63 0.08 1.66 2.11
N ILE A 64 -0.46 2.31 3.15
CA ILE A 64 -1.36 3.46 3.00
C ILE A 64 -0.61 4.63 2.37
N ILE A 65 0.58 4.93 2.89
CA ILE A 65 1.44 6.01 2.39
C ILE A 65 1.83 5.75 0.94
N VAL A 66 2.27 4.53 0.62
CA VAL A 66 2.69 4.17 -0.75
C VAL A 66 1.52 4.27 -1.73
N PHE A 67 0.31 3.82 -1.34
CA PHE A 67 -0.88 3.95 -2.18
C PHE A 67 -1.25 5.43 -2.42
N VAL A 68 -1.33 6.23 -1.35
CA VAL A 68 -1.67 7.66 -1.44
C VAL A 68 -0.65 8.40 -2.30
N ALA A 69 0.64 8.15 -2.09
CA ALA A 69 1.71 8.72 -2.91
C ALA A 69 1.58 8.30 -4.38
N GLY A 70 1.33 7.01 -4.66
CA GLY A 70 1.15 6.49 -6.01
C GLY A 70 -0.02 7.13 -6.75
N VAL A 71 -1.18 7.25 -6.09
CA VAL A 71 -2.36 7.92 -6.64
C VAL A 71 -2.10 9.41 -6.87
N LEU A 72 -1.51 10.12 -5.89
CA LEU A 72 -1.19 11.54 -6.00
C LEU A 72 -0.24 11.83 -7.17
N LEU A 73 0.73 10.95 -7.41
CA LEU A 73 1.71 11.07 -8.48
C LEU A 73 1.11 10.71 -9.85
N GLY A 74 0.25 9.68 -9.90
CA GLY A 74 -0.35 9.16 -11.13
C GLY A 74 -1.61 9.88 -11.61
N ARG A 75 -2.32 10.62 -10.74
CA ARG A 75 -3.63 11.25 -11.08
C ARG A 75 -3.60 12.25 -12.24
N ARG A 76 -2.43 12.80 -12.57
CA ARG A 76 -2.23 13.74 -13.70
C ARG A 76 -1.61 13.08 -14.94
N ARG A 77 -1.33 11.78 -14.88
CA ARG A 77 -0.60 11.01 -15.90
C ARG A 77 -1.54 10.13 -16.72
N ALA A 78 -1.02 9.52 -17.79
CA ALA A 78 -1.77 8.57 -18.60
C ALA A 78 -2.20 7.34 -17.78
N LEU A 79 -3.33 6.72 -18.15
CA LEU A 79 -3.90 5.55 -17.45
C LEU A 79 -2.90 4.43 -17.21
N VAL A 80 -2.07 4.11 -18.21
CA VAL A 80 -1.05 3.07 -18.11
C VAL A 80 0.06 3.46 -17.12
N GLN A 81 0.46 4.73 -17.10
CA GLN A 81 1.46 5.22 -16.14
C GLN A 81 0.93 5.15 -14.71
N LEU A 82 -0.34 5.49 -14.47
CA LEU A 82 -0.98 5.31 -13.16
C LEU A 82 -0.92 3.84 -12.73
N ALA A 83 -1.30 2.90 -13.61
CA ALA A 83 -1.27 1.48 -13.30
C ALA A 83 0.15 0.97 -12.99
N ILE A 84 1.15 1.38 -13.76
CA ILE A 84 2.56 1.02 -13.52
C ILE A 84 3.03 1.58 -12.17
N ILE A 85 2.73 2.84 -11.85
CA ILE A 85 3.11 3.45 -10.57
C ILE A 85 2.50 2.66 -9.40
N LEU A 86 1.21 2.32 -9.48
CA LEU A 86 0.52 1.55 -8.45
C LEU A 86 1.07 0.12 -8.33
N LEU A 87 1.42 -0.51 -9.46
CA LEU A 87 2.03 -1.84 -9.49
C LEU A 87 3.44 -1.83 -8.88
N VAL A 88 4.26 -0.84 -9.18
CA VAL A 88 5.60 -0.68 -8.59
C VAL A 88 5.51 -0.45 -7.09
N GLY A 89 4.61 0.44 -6.65
CA GLY A 89 4.35 0.64 -5.22
C GLY A 89 3.88 -0.65 -4.54
N LEU A 90 3.09 -1.49 -5.22
CA LEU A 90 2.64 -2.77 -4.68
C LEU A 90 3.81 -3.74 -4.53
N GLY A 91 4.75 -3.73 -5.48
CA GLY A 91 6.01 -4.46 -5.37
C GLY A 91 6.85 -4.01 -4.17
N LEU A 92 6.95 -2.71 -3.91
CA LEU A 92 7.64 -2.18 -2.72
C LEU A 92 6.97 -2.65 -1.43
N VAL A 93 5.64 -2.62 -1.36
CA VAL A 93 4.87 -3.15 -0.22
C VAL A 93 5.11 -4.64 -0.04
N ALA A 94 5.17 -5.42 -1.12
CA ALA A 94 5.44 -6.85 -1.06
C ALA A 94 6.86 -7.15 -0.52
N VAL A 95 7.88 -6.45 -1.00
CA VAL A 95 9.27 -6.59 -0.51
C VAL A 95 9.38 -6.20 0.96
N PHE A 96 8.72 -5.12 1.35
CA PHE A 96 8.66 -4.68 2.75
C PHE A 96 8.03 -5.75 3.65
N TRP A 97 6.94 -6.38 3.20
CA TRP A 97 6.29 -7.48 3.92
C TRP A 97 7.20 -8.69 4.10
N LEU A 98 7.92 -9.10 3.04
CA LEU A 98 8.92 -10.15 3.10
C LEU A 98 10.01 -9.84 4.14
N ASN A 99 10.42 -8.57 4.24
CA ASN A 99 11.37 -8.10 5.25
C ASN A 99 10.80 -8.20 6.67
N ILE A 100 9.57 -7.72 6.90
CA ILE A 100 8.90 -7.79 8.21
C ILE A 100 8.75 -9.24 8.68
N LEU A 101 8.33 -10.15 7.80
CA LEU A 101 8.21 -11.57 8.12
C LEU A 101 9.57 -12.18 8.49
N THR A 102 10.59 -11.89 7.68
CA THR A 102 11.96 -12.36 7.95
C THR A 102 12.46 -11.84 9.29
N TYR A 103 12.25 -10.55 9.56
CA TYR A 103 12.61 -9.90 10.82
C TYR A 103 11.89 -10.55 12.00
N ALA A 104 10.59 -10.80 11.89
CA ALA A 104 9.82 -11.45 12.95
C ALA A 104 10.33 -12.87 13.27
N ILE A 105 10.72 -13.64 12.24
CA ILE A 105 11.24 -15.01 12.41
C ILE A 105 12.65 -15.00 13.02
N THR A 106 13.51 -14.09 12.56
CA THR A 106 14.94 -14.05 12.92
C THR A 106 15.20 -13.30 14.23
N ASN A 107 14.39 -12.30 14.52
CA ASN A 107 14.56 -11.34 15.62
C ASN A 107 13.31 -11.29 16.52
N GLY A 108 12.49 -12.34 16.56
CA GLY A 108 11.29 -12.39 17.42
C GLY A 108 11.57 -12.01 18.88
N ASN A 109 12.75 -12.33 19.40
CA ASN A 109 13.22 -11.97 20.74
C ASN A 109 13.59 -10.48 20.94
N SER A 110 13.73 -9.67 19.89
CA SER A 110 14.06 -8.22 20.02
C SER A 110 12.84 -7.30 19.93
N LEU A 111 11.71 -7.82 19.43
CA LEU A 111 10.41 -7.15 19.41
C LEU A 111 9.67 -7.26 20.74
N VAL A 112 10.09 -8.21 21.56
CA VAL A 112 9.53 -8.58 22.84
C VAL A 112 10.35 -7.95 23.97
N GLY A 113 9.69 -7.33 24.95
CA GLY A 113 10.35 -6.78 26.13
C GLY A 113 10.79 -7.91 27.07
N SER A 114 12.05 -7.85 27.52
CA SER A 114 12.68 -8.74 28.51
C SER A 114 11.86 -9.04 29.76
#